data_AF-A0A0T0MI78-F1
#
_entry.id   AF-A0A0T0MI78-F1
#
_cell.length_a   1.000
_cell.length_b   1.000
_cell.length_c   1.000
_cell.angle_alpha   90.00
_cell.angle_beta   90.00
_cell.angle_gamma   90.00
#
_symmetry.space_group_name_H-M   'P 1'
#
loop_
_entity.id
_entity.type
_entity.pdbx_description
1 polymer ?
#
loop_
_entity_poly.entity_id
_entity_poly.type
_entity_poly.pdbx_seq_one_letter_code
_entity_poly.pdbx_strand_id
1 'polypeptide(L)'
;MSGLVLLAFVAVVVAIGAVLRPTRTVGPVSPSEAWLAAARHAGRVSASAWTALVAAPVLVAVVVVPGLSGLTVGLSVGLLPAAGGAAFLAVHALGELTWPRPTGTVRRAALARRGLPDITPTGLGALVLGWSVALLALLALCATVATDDGRALPWRHGPLVTSAAGPFPGWFYGRWLVLAVAVLLVGCVLVLLLVARRPAVSDTSADDDTALRRLSARRVLGGVQLVLGWTLAGCLGVASLALRNAQGGSVNGVDLGNPTVEAVAAAGVVVAITVAVASAVVGATSAVRPVGAAESQLPVVGAAAQPHAS
;
A
#
# COMPACT_ATOMS: atom_id res chain seq x y z
N MET A 1 -16.78 -24.37 1.94
CA MET A 1 -16.08 -23.07 2.09
C MET A 1 -14.64 -23.09 1.61
N SER A 2 -13.88 -24.17 1.80
CA SER A 2 -12.46 -24.30 1.39
C SER A 2 -12.19 -24.12 -0.12
N GLY A 3 -13.06 -24.62 -1.00
CA GLY A 3 -12.88 -24.49 -2.45
C GLY A 3 -13.05 -23.06 -2.99
N LEU A 4 -13.95 -22.27 -2.40
CA LEU A 4 -14.24 -20.89 -2.82
C LEU A 4 -13.11 -19.93 -2.41
N VAL A 5 -12.53 -20.15 -1.22
CA VAL A 5 -11.35 -19.41 -0.74
C VAL A 5 -10.12 -19.72 -1.60
N LEU A 6 -9.93 -20.98 -1.98
CA LEU A 6 -8.84 -21.37 -2.88
C LEU A 6 -9.01 -20.75 -4.28
N LEU A 7 -10.22 -20.77 -4.84
CA LEU A 7 -10.52 -20.15 -6.13
C LEU A 7 -10.31 -18.63 -6.11
N ALA A 8 -10.75 -17.95 -5.04
CA ALA A 8 -10.51 -16.51 -4.87
C ALA A 8 -9.01 -16.20 -4.76
N PHE A 9 -8.25 -17.03 -4.02
CA PHE A 9 -6.81 -16.89 -3.92
C PHE A 9 -6.12 -17.07 -5.27
N VAL A 10 -6.44 -18.14 -6.00
CA VAL A 10 -5.90 -18.41 -7.34
C VAL A 10 -6.26 -17.27 -8.29
N ALA A 11 -7.50 -16.77 -8.26
CA ALA A 11 -7.93 -15.65 -9.10
C ALA A 11 -7.15 -14.36 -8.80
N VAL A 12 -6.91 -14.05 -7.52
CA VAL A 12 -6.10 -12.89 -7.11
C VAL A 12 -4.64 -13.07 -7.54
N VAL A 13 -4.04 -14.25 -7.34
CA VAL A 13 -2.67 -14.55 -7.79
C VAL A 13 -2.55 -14.45 -9.31
N VAL A 14 -3.53 -14.95 -10.06
CA VAL A 14 -3.58 -14.86 -11.53
C VAL A 14 -3.77 -13.40 -11.98
N ALA A 15 -4.65 -12.64 -11.34
CA ALA A 15 -4.85 -11.22 -11.65
C ALA A 15 -3.58 -10.40 -11.37
N ILE A 16 -2.90 -10.67 -10.25
CA ILE A 16 -1.60 -10.08 -9.91
C ILE A 16 -0.55 -10.49 -10.94
N GLY A 17 -0.46 -11.77 -11.30
CA GLY A 17 0.45 -12.25 -12.34
C GLY A 17 0.19 -11.63 -13.72
N ALA A 18 -1.08 -11.35 -14.05
CA ALA A 18 -1.48 -10.68 -15.28
C ALA A 18 -1.13 -9.18 -15.26
N VAL A 19 -1.35 -8.49 -14.14
CA VAL A 19 -1.00 -7.07 -13.95
C VAL A 19 0.52 -6.87 -13.87
N LEU A 20 1.25 -7.83 -13.30
CA LEU A 20 2.71 -7.82 -13.21
C LEU A 20 3.40 -8.35 -14.47
N ARG A 21 2.66 -8.62 -15.57
CA ARG A 21 3.29 -9.02 -16.83
C ARG A 21 4.38 -8.00 -17.18
N PRO A 22 5.61 -8.47 -17.49
CA PRO A 22 6.74 -7.60 -17.72
C PRO A 22 6.45 -6.71 -18.94
N THR A 23 6.04 -5.47 -18.66
CA THR A 23 5.93 -4.44 -19.67
C THR A 23 7.34 -3.95 -19.99
N ARG A 24 7.65 -3.81 -21.29
CA ARG A 24 8.97 -3.39 -21.78
C ARG A 24 9.39 -2.13 -21.03
N THR A 25 10.47 -2.25 -20.28
CA THR A 25 11.14 -1.10 -19.71
C THR A 25 11.80 -0.32 -20.85
N VAL A 26 11.42 0.94 -21.07
CA VAL A 26 12.29 1.98 -21.66
C VAL A 26 13.64 1.93 -20.92
N GLY A 27 14.56 1.16 -21.47
CA GLY A 27 15.95 1.15 -21.05
C GLY A 27 16.73 2.23 -21.78
N PRO A 28 18.01 2.41 -21.42
CA PRO A 28 18.93 3.15 -22.27
C PRO A 28 18.87 2.63 -23.71
N VAL A 29 19.14 3.52 -24.67
CA VAL A 29 19.11 3.22 -26.12
C VAL A 29 20.05 2.04 -26.47
N SER A 30 21.14 1.88 -25.71
CA SER A 30 22.04 0.72 -25.74
C SER A 30 22.25 0.19 -24.31
N PRO A 31 21.46 -0.80 -23.87
CA PRO A 31 21.58 -1.32 -22.51
C PRO A 31 22.77 -2.25 -22.36
N SER A 32 23.62 -1.97 -21.36
CA SER A 32 24.68 -2.89 -20.95
C SER A 32 24.11 -4.18 -20.33
N GLU A 33 24.88 -5.26 -20.34
CA GLU A 33 24.47 -6.52 -19.71
C GLU A 33 24.24 -6.35 -18.19
N ALA A 34 25.04 -5.49 -17.55
CA ALA A 34 24.89 -5.13 -16.14
C ALA A 34 23.55 -4.44 -15.87
N TRP A 35 23.12 -3.53 -16.75
CA TRP A 35 21.82 -2.89 -16.67
C TRP A 35 20.67 -3.90 -16.82
N LEU A 36 20.76 -4.80 -17.80
CA LEU A 36 19.75 -5.84 -18.01
C LEU A 36 19.66 -6.81 -16.82
N ALA A 37 20.79 -7.17 -16.22
CA ALA A 37 20.84 -7.98 -15.01
C ALA A 37 20.17 -7.27 -13.83
N ALA A 38 20.50 -5.99 -13.60
CA ALA A 38 19.90 -5.18 -12.55
C ALA A 38 18.39 -4.98 -12.75
N ALA A 39 17.94 -4.72 -13.98
CA ALA A 39 16.53 -4.58 -14.31
C ALA A 39 15.75 -5.89 -14.08
N ARG A 40 16.32 -7.04 -14.46
CA ARG A 40 15.73 -8.36 -14.18
C ARG A 40 15.65 -8.65 -12.69
N HIS A 41 16.70 -8.34 -11.92
CA HIS A 41 16.70 -8.47 -10.47
C HIS A 41 15.61 -7.63 -9.82
N ALA A 42 15.55 -6.33 -10.16
CA ALA A 42 14.52 -5.42 -9.66
C ALA A 42 13.09 -5.87 -10.03
N GLY A 43 12.92 -6.43 -11.24
CA GLY A 43 11.66 -7.03 -11.69
C GLY A 43 11.25 -8.23 -10.84
N ARG A 44 12.18 -9.17 -10.59
CA ARG A 44 11.93 -10.36 -9.75
C ARG A 44 11.61 -9.98 -8.31
N VAL A 45 12.39 -9.08 -7.70
CA VAL A 45 12.15 -8.58 -6.34
C VAL A 45 10.77 -7.96 -6.23
N SER A 46 10.41 -7.10 -7.20
CA SER A 46 9.07 -6.49 -7.21
C SER A 46 7.97 -7.55 -7.32
N ALA A 47 8.10 -8.51 -8.23
CA ALA A 47 7.11 -9.57 -8.39
C ALA A 47 6.96 -10.39 -7.10
N SER A 48 8.08 -10.83 -6.51
CA SER A 48 8.11 -11.54 -5.24
C SER A 48 7.51 -10.73 -4.10
N ALA A 49 7.75 -9.41 -4.05
CA ALA A 49 7.20 -8.54 -3.01
C ALA A 49 5.68 -8.45 -3.12
N TRP A 50 5.14 -8.22 -4.32
CA TRP A 50 3.69 -8.21 -4.57
C TRP A 50 3.03 -9.57 -4.30
N THR A 51 3.70 -10.67 -4.64
CA THR A 51 3.25 -12.02 -4.25
C THR A 51 3.23 -12.16 -2.73
N ALA A 52 4.28 -11.74 -2.03
CA ALA A 52 4.36 -11.81 -0.56
C ALA A 52 3.29 -10.94 0.12
N LEU A 53 2.99 -9.76 -0.43
CA LEU A 53 1.95 -8.85 0.04
C LEU A 53 0.58 -9.54 0.15
N VAL A 54 0.28 -10.46 -0.77
CA VAL A 54 -1.00 -11.19 -0.81
C VAL A 54 -0.90 -12.56 -0.15
N ALA A 55 0.19 -13.29 -0.38
CA ALA A 55 0.36 -14.63 0.16
C ALA A 55 0.43 -14.62 1.70
N ALA A 56 1.12 -13.65 2.30
CA ALA A 56 1.26 -13.56 3.75
C ALA A 56 -0.08 -13.40 4.49
N PRO A 57 -0.96 -12.42 4.19
CA PRO A 57 -2.24 -12.31 4.88
C PRO A 57 -3.14 -13.52 4.62
N VAL A 58 -3.12 -14.10 3.42
CA VAL A 58 -3.91 -15.31 3.13
C VAL A 58 -3.43 -16.49 3.96
N LEU A 59 -2.11 -16.69 4.05
CA LEU A 59 -1.53 -17.73 4.88
C LEU A 59 -1.93 -17.55 6.36
N VAL A 60 -1.83 -16.33 6.90
CA VAL A 60 -2.27 -16.03 8.26
C VAL A 60 -3.77 -16.33 8.43
N ALA A 61 -4.61 -15.90 7.48
CA ALA A 61 -6.05 -16.11 7.52
C ALA A 61 -6.46 -17.59 7.43
N VAL A 62 -5.71 -18.42 6.70
CA VAL A 62 -6.03 -19.85 6.51
C VAL A 62 -5.42 -20.73 7.59
N VAL A 63 -4.21 -20.41 8.06
CA VAL A 63 -3.45 -21.28 8.97
C VAL A 63 -3.60 -20.84 10.42
N VAL A 64 -3.56 -19.53 10.69
CA VAL A 64 -3.52 -19.01 12.06
C VAL A 64 -4.94 -18.75 12.57
N VAL A 65 -5.74 -17.98 11.82
CA VAL A 65 -7.06 -17.50 12.29
C VAL A 65 -8.03 -18.63 12.72
N PRO A 66 -8.12 -19.79 12.04
CA PRO A 66 -9.03 -20.86 12.46
C PRO A 66 -8.70 -21.50 13.81
N GLY A 67 -7.44 -21.39 14.26
CA GLY A 67 -7.01 -21.85 15.58
C GLY A 67 -7.25 -20.83 16.70
N LEU A 68 -7.74 -19.64 16.37
CA LEU A 68 -7.99 -18.56 17.32
C LEU A 68 -9.45 -18.57 17.79
N SER A 69 -9.70 -17.99 18.96
CA SER A 69 -11.04 -17.88 19.54
C SER A 69 -11.25 -16.52 20.21
N GLY A 70 -12.52 -16.09 20.28
CA GLY A 70 -12.91 -14.84 20.91
C GLY A 70 -12.24 -13.61 20.29
N LEU A 71 -11.68 -12.74 21.14
CA LEU A 71 -11.17 -11.42 20.75
C LEU A 71 -9.94 -11.48 19.84
N THR A 72 -9.16 -12.55 19.90
CA THR A 72 -7.93 -12.68 19.12
C THR A 72 -8.22 -12.85 17.63
N VAL A 73 -9.38 -13.40 17.26
CA VAL A 73 -9.83 -13.49 15.86
C VAL A 73 -9.93 -12.09 15.24
N GLY A 74 -10.65 -11.18 15.91
CA GLY A 74 -10.83 -9.80 15.41
C GLY A 74 -9.50 -9.05 15.31
N LEU A 75 -8.61 -9.25 16.28
CA LEU A 75 -7.27 -8.66 16.27
C LEU A 75 -6.43 -9.18 15.09
N SER A 76 -6.40 -10.50 14.89
CA SER A 76 -5.63 -11.11 13.81
C SER A 76 -6.16 -10.76 12.43
N VAL A 77 -7.49 -10.70 12.25
CA VAL A 77 -8.12 -10.26 11.01
C VAL A 77 -7.78 -8.79 10.72
N GLY A 78 -7.84 -7.92 11.73
CA GLY A 78 -7.47 -6.51 11.58
C GLY A 78 -6.00 -6.27 11.22
N LEU A 79 -5.11 -7.18 11.64
CA LEU A 79 -3.67 -7.10 11.36
C LEU A 79 -3.24 -7.78 10.05
N LEU A 80 -4.16 -8.38 9.28
CA LEU A 80 -3.81 -9.02 8.01
C LEU A 80 -3.09 -8.07 7.03
N PRO A 81 -3.56 -6.83 6.77
CA PRO A 81 -2.85 -5.93 5.88
C PRO A 81 -1.42 -5.63 6.36
N ALA A 82 -1.22 -5.52 7.68
CA ALA A 82 0.09 -5.28 8.27
C ALA A 82 1.06 -6.45 8.06
N ALA A 83 0.58 -7.70 8.19
CA ALA A 83 1.38 -8.88 7.87
C ALA A 83 1.81 -8.89 6.40
N GLY A 84 0.90 -8.53 5.48
CA GLY A 84 1.22 -8.35 4.07
C GLY A 84 2.24 -7.24 3.83
N GLY A 85 2.04 -6.06 4.43
CA GLY A 85 2.95 -4.93 4.30
C GLY A 85 4.35 -5.21 4.84
N ALA A 86 4.46 -5.91 5.96
CA ALA A 86 5.74 -6.34 6.53
C ALA A 86 6.46 -7.33 5.61
N ALA A 87 5.76 -8.34 5.09
CA ALA A 87 6.35 -9.30 4.14
C ALA A 87 6.80 -8.61 2.83
N PHE A 88 5.97 -7.71 2.30
CA PHE A 88 6.29 -6.89 1.14
C PHE A 88 7.58 -6.07 1.33
N LEU A 89 7.69 -5.36 2.44
CA LEU A 89 8.88 -4.56 2.76
C LEU A 89 10.11 -5.42 3.01
N ALA A 90 9.96 -6.58 3.66
CA ALA A 90 11.06 -7.52 3.88
C ALA A 90 11.65 -8.03 2.56
N VAL A 91 10.81 -8.38 1.58
CA VAL A 91 11.28 -8.80 0.25
C VAL A 91 12.02 -7.66 -0.46
N HIS A 92 11.50 -6.43 -0.39
CA HIS A 92 12.20 -5.27 -0.95
C HIS A 92 13.54 -4.99 -0.25
N ALA A 93 13.59 -5.06 1.08
CA ALA A 93 14.83 -4.90 1.84
C ALA A 93 15.87 -5.95 1.44
N LEU A 94 15.48 -7.23 1.38
CA LEU A 94 16.35 -8.31 0.93
C LEU A 94 16.80 -8.13 -0.53
N GLY A 95 15.90 -7.67 -1.40
CA GLY A 95 16.21 -7.38 -2.79
C GLY A 95 17.27 -6.29 -2.97
N GLU A 96 17.23 -5.23 -2.15
CA GLU A 96 18.24 -4.17 -2.18
C GLU A 96 19.54 -4.59 -1.47
N LEU A 97 19.48 -5.44 -0.44
CA LEU A 97 20.68 -6.01 0.20
C LEU A 97 21.43 -7.02 -0.70
N THR A 98 20.70 -7.72 -1.56
CA THR A 98 21.23 -8.67 -2.55
C THR A 98 21.52 -8.02 -3.89
N TRP A 99 21.54 -6.69 -3.95
CA TRP A 99 21.80 -5.96 -5.19
C TRP A 99 23.16 -6.34 -5.80
N PRO A 100 23.24 -6.57 -7.13
CA PRO A 100 24.49 -6.93 -7.78
C PRO A 100 25.60 -5.90 -7.48
N ARG A 101 26.73 -6.38 -6.97
CA ARG A 101 27.89 -5.52 -6.71
C ARG A 101 28.56 -5.15 -8.04
N PRO A 102 29.03 -3.91 -8.19
CA PRO A 102 29.72 -3.50 -9.41
C PRO A 102 31.03 -4.29 -9.56
N THR A 103 31.16 -5.02 -10.67
CA THR A 103 32.38 -5.74 -11.07
C THR A 103 32.97 -5.02 -12.28
N GLY A 104 33.90 -4.09 -12.04
CA GLY A 104 34.56 -3.34 -13.11
C GLY A 104 35.88 -2.73 -12.64
N THR A 105 36.86 -2.66 -13.53
CA THR A 105 38.21 -2.14 -13.25
C THR A 105 38.24 -0.61 -13.11
N VAL A 106 37.22 0.10 -13.58
CA VAL A 106 37.17 1.58 -13.57
C VAL A 106 36.13 2.09 -12.56
N ARG A 107 36.62 2.65 -11.44
CA ARG A 107 35.78 3.27 -10.40
C ARG A 107 35.43 4.71 -10.77
N ARG A 108 34.38 4.93 -11.54
CA ARG A 108 33.82 6.29 -11.75
C ARG A 108 32.93 6.65 -10.56
N ALA A 109 33.37 7.59 -9.73
CA ALA A 109 32.56 8.15 -8.65
C ALA A 109 31.94 9.47 -9.12
N ALA A 110 30.65 9.45 -9.48
CA ALA A 110 29.91 10.69 -9.69
C ALA A 110 29.58 11.31 -8.33
N LEU A 111 30.21 12.46 -8.02
CA LEU A 111 29.96 13.27 -6.84
C LEU A 111 28.64 14.05 -6.98
N ALA A 112 27.51 13.34 -6.96
CA ALA A 112 26.18 13.96 -6.84
C ALA A 112 25.64 13.68 -5.44
N ARG A 113 25.28 14.73 -4.71
CA ARG A 113 24.58 14.61 -3.42
C ARG A 113 23.15 14.16 -3.73
N ARG A 114 22.81 12.91 -3.40
CA ARG A 114 21.49 12.32 -3.68
C ARG A 114 20.71 12.20 -2.38
N GLY A 115 19.54 12.84 -2.32
CA GLY A 115 18.61 12.76 -1.20
C GLY A 115 17.41 11.87 -1.49
N LEU A 116 16.68 11.49 -0.44
CA LEU A 116 15.35 10.86 -0.58
C LEU A 116 14.39 11.67 -1.47
N PRO A 117 14.33 13.02 -1.37
CA PRO A 117 13.42 13.81 -2.21
C PRO A 117 13.64 13.62 -3.72
N ASP A 118 14.87 13.29 -4.14
CA ASP A 118 15.21 13.13 -5.56
C ASP A 118 14.64 11.85 -6.18
N ILE A 119 14.36 10.84 -5.34
CA ILE A 119 13.88 9.52 -5.77
C ILE A 119 12.40 9.29 -5.43
N THR A 120 11.84 10.02 -4.48
CA THR A 120 10.45 9.82 -4.05
C THR A 120 9.48 10.65 -4.90
N PRO A 121 8.54 10.01 -5.64
CA PRO A 121 7.47 10.74 -6.31
C PRO A 121 6.58 11.45 -5.28
N THR A 122 6.55 12.78 -5.31
CA THR A 122 5.86 13.64 -4.34
C THR A 122 4.39 13.27 -4.16
N GLY A 123 3.67 12.97 -5.24
CA GLY A 123 2.27 12.57 -5.20
C GLY A 123 2.01 11.29 -4.40
N LEU A 124 2.87 10.26 -4.53
CA LEU A 124 2.73 9.03 -3.73
C LEU A 124 3.15 9.24 -2.28
N GLY A 125 4.17 10.05 -2.03
CA GLY A 125 4.55 10.43 -0.67
C GLY A 125 3.40 11.16 0.06
N ALA A 126 2.76 12.12 -0.62
CA ALA A 126 1.58 12.81 -0.11
C ALA A 126 0.40 11.85 0.13
N LEU A 127 0.20 10.87 -0.75
CA LEU A 127 -0.86 9.87 -0.58
C LEU A 127 -0.62 8.95 0.63
N VAL A 128 0.62 8.46 0.82
CA VAL A 128 1.01 7.68 2.01
C VAL A 128 0.75 8.49 3.28
N LEU A 129 1.13 9.78 3.28
CA LEU A 129 0.88 10.68 4.39
C LEU A 129 -0.63 10.87 4.63
N GLY A 130 -1.39 11.14 3.58
CA GLY A 130 -2.85 11.34 3.64
C GLY A 130 -3.57 10.13 4.22
N TRP A 131 -3.26 8.91 3.75
CA TRP A 131 -3.84 7.69 4.31
C TRP A 131 -3.43 7.45 5.76
N SER A 132 -2.17 7.73 6.11
CA SER A 132 -1.69 7.60 7.49
C SER A 132 -2.44 8.54 8.42
N VAL A 133 -2.55 9.82 8.06
CA VAL A 133 -3.27 10.82 8.86
C VAL A 133 -4.75 10.47 8.99
N ALA A 134 -5.41 10.09 7.88
CA ALA A 134 -6.81 9.70 7.90
C ALA A 134 -7.07 8.47 8.79
N LEU A 135 -6.21 7.45 8.70
CA LEU A 135 -6.30 6.25 9.54
C LEU A 135 -6.09 6.59 11.02
N LEU A 136 -5.05 7.35 11.35
CA LEU A 136 -4.77 7.73 12.74
C LEU A 136 -5.90 8.60 13.32
N ALA A 137 -6.45 9.52 12.54
CA ALA A 137 -7.59 10.35 12.95
C ALA A 137 -8.84 9.50 13.19
N LEU A 138 -9.14 8.56 12.29
CA LEU A 138 -10.25 7.61 12.47
C LEU A 138 -10.07 6.77 13.74
N LEU A 139 -8.89 6.20 13.96
CA LEU A 139 -8.61 5.38 15.14
C LEU A 139 -8.70 6.20 16.44
N ALA A 140 -8.23 7.46 16.42
CA ALA A 140 -8.38 8.35 17.56
C ALA A 140 -9.85 8.65 17.85
N LEU A 141 -10.65 8.97 16.82
CA LEU A 141 -12.09 9.18 16.96
C LEU A 141 -12.78 7.93 17.51
N CYS A 142 -12.53 6.76 16.92
CA CYS A 142 -13.08 5.50 17.39
C CYS A 142 -12.67 5.19 18.84
N ALA A 143 -11.43 5.50 19.25
CA ALA A 143 -11.01 5.33 20.63
C ALA A 143 -11.80 6.22 21.60
N THR A 144 -12.17 7.45 21.21
CA THR A 144 -12.92 8.38 22.07
C THR A 144 -14.40 8.03 22.23
N VAL A 145 -15.00 7.35 21.25
CA VAL A 145 -16.44 7.04 21.26
C VAL A 145 -16.74 5.59 21.65
N ALA A 146 -15.72 4.75 21.78
CA ALA A 146 -15.89 3.35 22.18
C ALA A 146 -16.36 3.22 23.64
N THR A 147 -16.87 2.03 23.98
CA THR A 147 -17.07 1.59 25.37
C THR A 147 -15.76 1.65 26.17
N ASP A 148 -15.85 1.59 27.51
CA ASP A 148 -14.68 1.67 28.39
C ASP A 148 -13.63 0.57 28.13
N ASP A 149 -14.07 -0.59 27.65
CA ASP A 149 -13.18 -1.68 27.24
C ASP A 149 -12.57 -1.50 25.83
N GLY A 150 -13.03 -0.48 25.10
CA GLY A 150 -12.53 -0.06 23.79
C GLY A 150 -12.90 -0.97 22.63
N ARG A 151 -13.92 -1.84 22.78
CA ARG A 151 -14.21 -2.93 21.83
C ARG A 151 -15.54 -2.79 21.09
N ALA A 152 -16.46 -2.00 21.62
CA ALA A 152 -17.78 -1.80 21.04
C ALA A 152 -18.11 -0.31 20.94
N LEU A 153 -19.05 0.01 20.06
CA LEU A 153 -19.66 1.33 19.98
C LEU A 153 -20.95 1.32 20.82
N PRO A 154 -21.05 2.10 21.90
CA PRO A 154 -22.28 2.23 22.68
C PRO A 154 -23.28 3.14 21.95
N TRP A 155 -24.56 2.87 22.12
CA TRP A 155 -25.67 3.66 21.61
C TRP A 155 -26.77 3.77 22.67
N ARG A 156 -27.40 4.94 22.76
CA ARG A 156 -28.51 5.20 23.70
C ARG A 156 -29.77 5.55 22.91
N HIS A 157 -30.81 4.74 23.07
CA HIS A 157 -32.14 4.94 22.47
C HIS A 157 -33.04 5.82 23.34
N GLY A 158 -32.74 5.90 24.63
CA GLY A 158 -33.46 6.69 25.61
C GLY A 158 -32.81 6.57 26.99
N PRO A 159 -33.47 7.07 28.06
CA PRO A 159 -32.90 7.06 29.40
C PRO A 159 -32.62 5.66 29.96
N LEU A 160 -33.37 4.65 29.52
CA LEU A 160 -33.34 3.28 30.05
C LEU A 160 -32.94 2.21 29.02
N VAL A 161 -32.72 2.59 27.76
CA VAL A 161 -32.48 1.64 26.67
C VAL A 161 -31.15 1.97 26.00
N THR A 162 -30.21 1.03 26.11
CA THR A 162 -28.87 1.14 25.54
C THR A 162 -28.51 -0.13 24.78
N SER A 163 -27.74 0.03 23.73
CA SER A 163 -27.20 -1.06 22.92
C SER A 163 -25.71 -0.82 22.69
N ALA A 164 -24.98 -1.86 22.30
CA ALA A 164 -23.61 -1.73 21.88
C ALA A 164 -23.31 -2.76 20.79
N ALA A 165 -22.46 -2.39 19.83
CA ALA A 165 -22.06 -3.30 18.77
C ALA A 165 -20.53 -3.35 18.65
N GLY A 166 -20.01 -4.57 18.55
CA GLY A 166 -18.62 -4.86 18.22
C GLY A 166 -18.55 -5.91 17.11
N PRO A 167 -17.36 -6.15 16.52
CA PRO A 167 -16.10 -5.46 16.82
C PRO A 167 -16.11 -4.00 16.35
N PHE A 168 -15.49 -3.12 17.13
CA PHE A 168 -15.33 -1.69 16.81
C PHE A 168 -13.86 -1.30 16.95
N PRO A 169 -13.27 -0.51 16.03
CA PRO A 169 -11.84 -0.15 16.06
C PRO A 169 -11.51 0.91 17.13
N GLY A 170 -12.05 0.75 18.34
CA GLY A 170 -11.71 1.53 19.52
C GLY A 170 -10.32 1.18 20.07
N TRP A 171 -9.97 1.72 21.24
CA TRP A 171 -8.61 1.66 21.78
C TRP A 171 -8.00 0.25 21.88
N PHE A 172 -8.82 -0.76 22.19
CA PHE A 172 -8.35 -2.15 22.33
C PHE A 172 -7.69 -2.68 21.05
N TYR A 173 -8.30 -2.44 19.90
CA TYR A 173 -7.77 -2.82 18.59
C TYR A 173 -6.85 -1.73 18.00
N GLY A 174 -7.25 -0.46 18.17
CA GLY A 174 -6.59 0.70 17.60
C GLY A 174 -5.12 0.80 17.97
N ARG A 175 -4.73 0.53 19.23
CA ARG A 175 -3.32 0.58 19.64
C ARG A 175 -2.40 -0.36 18.85
N TRP A 176 -2.90 -1.55 18.49
CA TRP A 176 -2.13 -2.52 17.71
C TRP A 176 -2.06 -2.12 16.24
N LEU A 177 -3.13 -1.53 15.71
CA LEU A 177 -3.14 -0.96 14.36
C LEU A 177 -2.19 0.25 14.26
N VAL A 178 -2.14 1.12 15.27
CA VAL A 178 -1.16 2.23 15.33
C VAL A 178 0.27 1.70 15.35
N LEU A 179 0.56 0.68 16.16
CA LEU A 179 1.88 0.04 16.18
C LEU A 179 2.23 -0.56 14.81
N ALA A 180 1.30 -1.25 14.17
CA ALA A 180 1.49 -1.83 12.85
C ALA A 180 1.77 -0.76 11.77
N VAL A 181 1.03 0.36 11.81
CA VAL A 181 1.27 1.51 10.92
C VAL A 181 2.66 2.11 11.17
N ALA A 182 3.06 2.28 12.43
CA ALA A 182 4.38 2.79 12.77
C ALA A 182 5.50 1.89 12.22
N VAL A 183 5.39 0.57 12.41
CA VAL A 183 6.35 -0.41 11.87
C VAL A 183 6.38 -0.36 10.34
N LEU A 184 5.22 -0.27 9.67
CA LEU A 184 5.13 -0.16 8.22
C LEU A 184 5.81 1.12 7.69
N LEU A 185 5.57 2.27 8.32
CA LEU A 185 6.14 3.55 7.91
C LEU A 185 7.67 3.59 8.15
N VAL A 186 8.14 3.10 9.29
CA VAL A 186 9.58 2.97 9.57
C VAL A 186 10.23 2.03 8.56
N GLY A 187 9.63 0.85 8.31
CA GLY A 187 10.12 -0.09 7.31
C GLY A 187 10.16 0.50 5.90
N CYS A 188 9.16 1.29 5.53
CA CYS A 188 9.12 2.02 4.25
C CYS A 188 10.32 2.98 4.14
N VAL A 189 10.54 3.82 5.14
CA VAL A 189 11.67 4.76 5.17
C VAL A 189 13.02 4.00 5.10
N LEU A 190 13.18 2.92 5.85
CA LEU A 190 14.40 2.11 5.81
C LEU A 190 14.66 1.51 4.43
N VAL A 191 13.64 0.96 3.76
CA VAL A 191 13.77 0.46 2.39
C VAL A 191 14.12 1.58 1.42
N LEU A 192 13.48 2.75 1.52
CA LEU A 192 13.82 3.90 0.67
C LEU A 192 15.25 4.38 0.91
N LEU A 193 15.75 4.33 2.15
CA LEU A 193 17.15 4.62 2.47
C LEU A 193 18.09 3.58 1.85
N LEU A 194 17.72 2.29 1.82
CA LEU A 194 18.49 1.26 1.10
C LEU A 194 18.54 1.56 -0.40
N VAL A 195 17.40 1.88 -1.02
CA VAL A 195 17.32 2.27 -2.44
C VAL A 195 18.18 3.50 -2.73
N ALA A 196 18.17 4.50 -1.83
CA ALA A 196 18.97 5.71 -1.98
C ALA A 196 20.48 5.45 -1.80
N ARG A 197 20.87 4.48 -0.97
CA ARG A 197 22.27 4.16 -0.65
C ARG A 197 22.88 3.07 -1.53
N ARG A 198 22.08 2.40 -2.37
CA ARG A 198 22.59 1.30 -3.21
C ARG A 198 23.72 1.77 -4.15
N PRO A 199 24.72 0.93 -4.43
CA PRO A 199 25.75 1.21 -5.42
C PRO A 199 25.15 1.47 -6.81
N ALA A 200 25.76 2.36 -7.59
CA ALA A 200 25.37 2.57 -8.98
C ALA A 200 25.68 1.31 -9.82
N VAL A 201 24.81 1.01 -10.78
CA VAL A 201 25.02 -0.07 -11.75
C VAL A 201 26.22 0.29 -12.65
N SER A 202 27.11 -0.66 -12.92
CA SER A 202 28.25 -0.45 -13.82
C SER A 202 27.78 -0.13 -15.24
N ASP A 203 28.56 0.67 -15.96
CA ASP A 203 28.32 1.01 -17.37
C ASP A 203 26.93 1.58 -17.65
N THR A 204 26.37 2.30 -16.67
CA THR A 204 25.07 2.95 -16.74
C THR A 204 25.22 4.44 -16.46
N SER A 205 24.46 5.28 -17.17
CA SER A 205 24.44 6.72 -16.93
C SER A 205 23.88 7.05 -15.53
N ALA A 206 24.22 8.22 -14.97
CA ALA A 206 23.67 8.64 -13.68
C ALA A 206 22.13 8.82 -13.72
N ASP A 207 21.59 9.20 -14.88
CA ASP A 207 20.16 9.42 -15.09
C ASP A 207 19.39 8.10 -15.14
N ASP A 208 19.93 7.10 -15.84
CA ASP A 208 19.33 5.75 -15.89
C ASP A 208 19.34 5.06 -14.51
N ASP A 209 20.41 5.20 -13.73
CA ASP A 209 20.47 4.70 -12.35
C ASP A 209 19.43 5.40 -11.46
N THR A 210 19.27 6.72 -11.62
CA THR A 210 18.25 7.50 -10.90
C THR A 210 16.84 7.08 -11.29
N ALA A 211 16.58 6.82 -12.58
CA ALA A 211 15.32 6.30 -13.06
C ALA A 211 14.98 4.92 -12.47
N LEU A 212 15.97 4.02 -12.34
CA LEU A 212 15.81 2.75 -11.66
C LEU A 212 15.49 2.92 -10.17
N ARG A 213 16.10 3.90 -9.48
CA ARG A 213 15.84 4.18 -8.06
C ARG A 213 14.44 4.72 -7.85
N ARG A 214 14.02 5.67 -8.69
CA ARG A 214 12.66 6.22 -8.72
C ARG A 214 11.61 5.13 -8.95
N LEU A 215 11.90 4.17 -9.83
CA LEU A 215 11.02 3.03 -10.06
C LEU A 215 10.91 2.11 -8.83
N SER A 216 12.03 1.76 -8.18
CA SER A 216 12.02 1.02 -6.92
C SER A 216 11.21 1.77 -5.85
N ALA A 217 11.47 3.07 -5.66
CA ALA A 217 10.77 3.91 -4.69
C ALA A 217 9.26 4.01 -4.96
N ARG A 218 8.86 4.20 -6.22
CA ARG A 218 7.46 4.21 -6.65
C ARG A 218 6.73 2.91 -6.28
N ARG A 219 7.36 1.75 -6.53
CA ARG A 219 6.78 0.44 -6.20
C ARG A 219 6.64 0.24 -4.69
N VAL A 220 7.66 0.60 -3.92
CA VAL A 220 7.64 0.52 -2.46
C VAL A 220 6.52 1.40 -1.88
N LEU A 221 6.47 2.68 -2.27
CA LEU A 221 5.42 3.60 -1.84
C LEU A 221 4.03 3.13 -2.28
N GLY A 222 3.94 2.55 -3.47
CA GLY A 222 2.75 1.95 -4.04
C GLY A 222 2.16 0.77 -3.25
N GLY A 223 3.01 -0.13 -2.75
CA GLY A 223 2.60 -1.20 -1.86
C GLY A 223 2.25 -0.70 -0.46
N VAL A 224 3.00 0.27 0.07
CA VAL A 224 2.76 0.85 1.40
C VAL A 224 1.44 1.63 1.44
N GLN A 225 1.17 2.48 0.44
CA GLN A 225 -0.11 3.20 0.37
C GLN A 225 -1.30 2.24 0.22
N LEU A 226 -1.10 1.10 -0.45
CA LEU A 226 -2.14 0.08 -0.60
C LEU A 226 -2.50 -0.53 0.75
N VAL A 227 -1.48 -0.91 1.52
CA VAL A 227 -1.67 -1.47 2.88
C VAL A 227 -2.40 -0.47 3.77
N LEU A 228 -1.96 0.80 3.80
CA LEU A 228 -2.60 1.85 4.58
C LEU A 228 -4.06 2.09 4.15
N GLY A 229 -4.30 2.17 2.84
CA GLY A 229 -5.64 2.36 2.28
C GLY A 229 -6.58 1.20 2.62
N TRP A 230 -6.12 -0.05 2.54
CA TRP A 230 -6.92 -1.21 2.91
C TRP A 230 -7.17 -1.33 4.41
N THR A 231 -6.19 -0.99 5.26
CA THR A 231 -6.42 -0.89 6.71
C THR A 231 -7.46 0.19 7.03
N LEU A 232 -7.37 1.37 6.41
CA LEU A 232 -8.35 2.44 6.56
C LEU A 232 -9.75 2.02 6.09
N ALA A 233 -9.86 1.42 4.90
CA ALA A 233 -11.11 0.91 4.37
C ALA A 233 -11.74 -0.14 5.29
N GLY A 234 -10.93 -1.10 5.79
CA GLY A 234 -11.39 -2.10 6.74
C GLY A 234 -11.93 -1.48 8.03
N CYS A 235 -11.19 -0.51 8.61
CA CYS A 235 -11.63 0.20 9.82
C CYS A 235 -12.93 0.98 9.58
N LEU A 236 -13.05 1.70 8.46
CA LEU A 236 -14.27 2.42 8.09
C LEU A 236 -15.46 1.47 7.94
N GLY A 237 -15.27 0.34 7.24
CA GLY A 237 -16.31 -0.66 7.04
C GLY A 237 -16.79 -1.27 8.35
N VAL A 238 -15.86 -1.67 9.22
CA VAL A 238 -16.19 -2.24 10.54
C VAL A 238 -16.86 -1.21 11.44
N ALA A 239 -16.35 0.02 11.50
CA ALA A 239 -16.97 1.10 12.27
C ALA A 239 -18.38 1.43 11.78
N SER A 240 -18.59 1.45 10.46
CA SER A 240 -19.91 1.71 9.85
C SER A 240 -20.91 0.58 10.15
N LEU A 241 -20.46 -0.67 10.11
CA LEU A 241 -21.28 -1.82 10.46
C LEU A 241 -21.65 -1.82 11.96
N ALA A 242 -20.68 -1.52 12.83
CA ALA A 242 -20.92 -1.36 14.25
C ALA A 242 -21.92 -0.22 14.52
N LEU A 243 -21.79 0.92 13.83
CA LEU A 243 -22.75 2.02 13.93
C LEU A 243 -24.16 1.58 13.57
N ARG A 244 -24.33 0.95 12.38
CA ARG A 244 -25.61 0.40 11.92
C ARG A 244 -26.22 -0.58 12.92
N ASN A 245 -25.42 -1.49 13.46
CA ASN A 245 -25.89 -2.52 14.39
C ASN A 245 -26.20 -1.96 15.78
N ALA A 246 -25.43 -0.98 16.26
CA ALA A 246 -25.63 -0.39 17.57
C ALA A 246 -26.93 0.43 17.61
N GLN A 247 -27.23 1.18 16.55
CA GLN A 247 -28.47 1.96 16.47
C GLN A 247 -29.70 1.15 16.06
N GLY A 248 -29.53 -0.08 15.56
CA GLY A 248 -30.66 -0.87 15.08
C GLY A 248 -31.41 -1.55 16.23
N GLY A 249 -32.64 -1.96 15.96
CA GLY A 249 -33.43 -2.80 16.87
C GLY A 249 -34.90 -2.43 16.86
N SER A 250 -35.73 -3.31 17.44
CA SER A 250 -37.14 -3.01 17.66
C SER A 250 -37.57 -3.45 19.05
N VAL A 251 -38.39 -2.63 19.70
CA VAL A 251 -39.03 -2.96 20.97
C VAL A 251 -40.54 -2.87 20.76
N ASN A 252 -41.25 -3.97 21.04
CA ASN A 252 -42.71 -4.07 20.87
C ASN A 252 -43.18 -3.69 19.44
N GLY A 253 -42.38 -3.99 18.42
CA GLY A 253 -42.69 -3.69 17.02
C GLY A 253 -42.41 -2.25 16.59
N VAL A 254 -41.91 -1.39 17.49
CA VAL A 254 -41.47 -0.03 17.17
C VAL A 254 -39.99 -0.08 16.79
N ASP A 255 -39.64 0.44 15.62
CA ASP A 255 -38.23 0.57 15.18
C ASP A 255 -37.52 1.66 16.00
N LEU A 256 -36.35 1.32 16.53
CA LEU A 256 -35.50 2.23 17.29
C LEU A 256 -34.44 2.93 16.42
N GLY A 257 -34.30 2.51 15.15
CA GLY A 257 -33.31 3.04 14.22
C GLY A 257 -33.50 4.52 13.92
N ASN A 258 -32.38 5.24 13.79
CA ASN A 258 -32.39 6.63 13.32
C ASN A 258 -32.01 6.67 11.83
N PRO A 259 -32.91 7.10 10.92
CA PRO A 259 -32.65 7.07 9.48
C PRO A 259 -31.44 7.92 9.07
N THR A 260 -31.16 9.02 9.79
CA THR A 260 -29.98 9.86 9.54
C THR A 260 -28.68 9.12 9.85
N VAL A 261 -28.65 8.39 10.97
CA VAL A 261 -27.46 7.62 11.37
C VAL A 261 -27.28 6.41 10.46
N GLU A 262 -28.38 5.83 9.96
CA GLU A 262 -28.31 4.77 8.95
C GLU A 262 -27.70 5.28 7.64
N ALA A 263 -28.11 6.47 7.19
CA ALA A 263 -27.52 7.12 6.03
C ALA A 263 -26.02 7.39 6.22
N VAL A 264 -25.60 7.83 7.41
CA VAL A 264 -24.17 8.01 7.75
C VAL A 264 -23.41 6.68 7.71
N ALA A 265 -23.97 5.62 8.28
CA ALA A 265 -23.36 4.29 8.22
C ALA A 265 -23.24 3.76 6.78
N ALA A 266 -24.26 3.98 5.94
CA ALA A 266 -24.22 3.63 4.52
C ALA A 266 -23.15 4.43 3.76
N ALA A 267 -23.07 5.74 4.00
CA ALA A 267 -22.04 6.60 3.40
C ALA A 267 -20.63 6.14 3.81
N GLY A 268 -20.43 5.77 5.08
CA GLY A 268 -19.17 5.23 5.57
C GLY A 268 -18.73 3.95 4.83
N VAL A 269 -19.65 3.04 4.52
CA VAL A 269 -19.36 1.85 3.69
C VAL A 269 -18.98 2.23 2.26
N VAL A 270 -19.66 3.20 1.64
CA VAL A 270 -19.32 3.68 0.29
C VAL A 270 -17.91 4.30 0.27
N VAL A 271 -17.57 5.10 1.28
CA VAL A 271 -16.22 5.67 1.43
C VAL A 271 -15.19 4.55 1.60
N ALA A 272 -15.47 3.55 2.44
CA ALA A 272 -14.58 2.40 2.63
C ALA A 272 -14.29 1.68 1.30
N ILE A 273 -15.32 1.38 0.51
CA ILE A 273 -15.17 0.75 -0.81
C ILE A 273 -14.36 1.64 -1.75
N THR A 274 -14.64 2.95 -1.77
CA THR A 274 -13.93 3.91 -2.61
C THR A 274 -12.45 3.96 -2.28
N VAL A 275 -12.09 4.01 -0.99
CA VAL A 275 -10.69 3.97 -0.52
C VAL A 275 -10.03 2.65 -0.91
N ALA A 276 -10.70 1.51 -0.75
CA ALA A 276 -10.16 0.20 -1.11
C ALA A 276 -9.86 0.10 -2.62
N VAL A 277 -10.79 0.56 -3.46
CA VAL A 277 -10.63 0.57 -4.93
C VAL A 277 -9.56 1.56 -5.35
N ALA A 278 -9.59 2.81 -4.85
CA ALA A 278 -8.62 3.83 -5.20
C ALA A 278 -7.19 3.40 -4.83
N SER A 279 -7.00 2.88 -3.62
CA SER A 279 -5.69 2.38 -3.18
C SER A 279 -5.23 1.18 -4.01
N ALA A 280 -6.12 0.26 -4.39
CA ALA A 280 -5.80 -0.87 -5.28
C ALA A 280 -5.37 -0.41 -6.67
N VAL A 281 -6.08 0.56 -7.27
CA VAL A 281 -5.74 1.14 -8.57
C VAL A 281 -4.38 1.85 -8.51
N VAL A 282 -4.13 2.66 -7.48
CA VAL A 282 -2.82 3.31 -7.29
C VAL A 282 -1.72 2.27 -7.08
N GLY A 283 -2.00 1.21 -6.32
CA GLY A 283 -1.08 0.09 -6.11
C GLY A 283 -0.71 -0.59 -7.42
N ALA A 284 -1.71 -0.98 -8.22
CA ALA A 284 -1.49 -1.60 -9.53
C ALA A 284 -0.72 -0.69 -10.50
N THR A 285 -1.10 0.59 -10.59
CA THR A 285 -0.43 1.58 -11.47
C THR A 285 0.95 2.00 -10.97
N SER A 286 1.28 1.74 -9.70
CA SER A 286 2.63 1.93 -9.16
C SER A 286 3.54 0.74 -9.45
N ALA A 287 2.95 -0.46 -9.57
CA ALA A 287 3.65 -1.68 -9.97
C ALA A 287 4.05 -1.63 -11.46
N VAL A 288 3.15 -1.08 -12.28
CA VAL A 288 3.33 -0.87 -13.72
C VAL A 288 4.05 0.46 -14.00
N ARG A 289 4.91 0.50 -15.02
CA ARG A 289 5.64 1.72 -15.40
C ARG A 289 4.71 2.73 -16.08
N PRO A 290 4.86 4.06 -15.86
CA PRO A 290 4.31 5.03 -16.81
C PRO A 290 5.05 4.88 -18.15
N VAL A 291 4.29 4.56 -19.19
CA VAL A 291 4.70 4.67 -20.59
C VAL A 291 4.63 6.16 -20.93
N GLY A 292 5.75 6.77 -21.33
CA GLY A 292 5.74 8.12 -21.90
C GLY A 292 5.96 9.26 -20.92
N ALA A 293 7.22 9.54 -20.61
CA ALA A 293 7.69 10.90 -20.36
C ALA A 293 8.95 11.23 -21.20
N ALA A 294 9.31 10.34 -22.13
CA ALA A 294 10.44 10.53 -23.05
C ALA A 294 10.03 11.26 -24.34
N GLU A 295 8.74 11.55 -24.54
CA GLU A 295 8.23 12.17 -25.78
C GLU A 295 8.24 13.70 -25.76
N SER A 296 8.50 14.35 -24.63
CA SER A 296 8.62 15.82 -24.53
C SER A 296 10.05 16.35 -24.72
N GLN A 297 10.98 15.50 -25.13
CA GLN A 297 12.30 15.89 -25.63
C GLN A 297 12.52 15.38 -27.06
N LEU A 298 11.53 15.57 -27.94
CA LEU A 298 11.92 15.77 -29.34
C LEU A 298 12.78 17.04 -29.35
N PRO A 299 14.02 16.99 -29.88
CA PRO A 299 14.77 18.22 -30.09
C PRO A 299 13.84 19.15 -30.87
N VAL A 300 13.65 20.36 -30.36
CA VAL A 300 13.25 21.47 -31.22
C VAL A 300 14.38 21.55 -32.23
N VAL A 301 14.25 20.79 -33.33
CA VAL A 301 15.04 20.95 -34.53
C VAL A 301 14.71 22.36 -34.94
N GLY A 302 15.57 23.28 -34.52
CA GLY A 302 15.57 24.65 -34.98
C GLY A 302 15.71 24.58 -36.50
N ALA A 303 14.57 24.64 -37.16
CA ALA A 303 14.45 24.96 -38.56
C ALA A 303 15.05 26.35 -38.75
N ALA A 304 16.31 26.42 -39.15
CA ALA A 304 16.91 27.61 -39.76
C ALA A 304 18.23 27.26 -40.44
N ALA A 305 18.20 26.35 -41.42
CA ALA A 305 19.04 26.54 -42.59
C ALA A 305 18.27 27.52 -43.50
N GLN A 306 18.63 28.81 -43.46
CA GLN A 306 18.36 29.70 -44.58
C GLN A 306 19.62 29.81 -45.43
N PRO A 307 19.61 29.28 -46.67
CA PRO A 307 20.64 29.55 -47.65
C PRO A 307 20.37 30.93 -48.27
N HIS A 308 21.21 31.92 -47.98
CA HIS A 308 21.29 33.11 -48.82
C HIS A 308 22.37 32.90 -49.89
N ALA A 309 21.88 32.73 -51.10
CA ALA A 309 22.62 32.82 -52.34
C ALA A 309 23.11 34.25 -52.58
N SER A 310 24.39 34.40 -52.92
CA SER A 310 24.97 35.22 -53.99
C SER A 310 26.48 35.31 -53.81
#